data_AF-A0A364KNZ0-F1
#
_entry.id   AF-A0A364KNZ0-F1
#
_cell.length_a   1.000
_cell.length_b   1.000
_cell.length_c   1.000
_cell.angle_alpha   90.00
_cell.angle_beta   90.00
_cell.angle_gamma   90.00
#
_symmetry.space_group_name_H-M   'P 1'
#
loop_
_entity.id
_entity.type
_entity.pdbx_description
1 polymer ?
#
loop_
_entity_poly.entity_id
_entity_poly.type
_entity_poly.pdbx_seq_one_letter_code
_entity_poly.pdbx_strand_id
1 'polypeptide(L)'
;MKVFATLAAIVSVTTAQATLGYWKLYCGDSCSTGTLINQGNFITNVTTDCTSLGATYEYCYLEVPEEYQAIYHLSLSAGTACGLPTILGGGECTSAGSWDSYEMVYSA
;
A
#
# COMPACT_ATOMS: atom_id res chain seq x y z
N MET A 1 -17.89 -37.75 21.52
CA MET A 1 -17.49 -36.45 22.10
C MET A 1 -17.06 -35.57 20.96
N LYS A 2 -17.83 -34.52 20.62
CA LYS A 2 -17.52 -33.58 19.55
C LYS A 2 -16.85 -32.37 20.19
N VAL A 3 -15.55 -32.22 19.98
CA VAL A 3 -14.79 -31.07 20.48
C VAL A 3 -14.97 -29.95 19.47
N PHE A 4 -15.73 -28.93 19.84
CA PHE A 4 -15.84 -27.70 19.07
C PHE A 4 -14.56 -26.89 19.31
N ALA A 5 -13.76 -26.73 18.27
CA ALA A 5 -12.58 -25.88 18.30
C ALA A 5 -13.02 -24.41 18.36
N THR A 6 -12.83 -23.78 19.51
CA THR A 6 -13.04 -22.35 19.71
C THR A 6 -11.89 -21.58 19.04
N LEU A 7 -12.16 -20.98 17.89
CA LEU A 7 -11.21 -20.11 17.20
C LEU A 7 -11.16 -18.77 17.94
N ALA A 8 -10.12 -18.56 18.73
CA ALA A 8 -9.87 -17.30 19.44
C ALA A 8 -9.49 -16.22 18.42
N ALA A 9 -10.42 -15.31 18.12
CA ALA A 9 -10.12 -14.10 17.37
C ALA A 9 -9.34 -13.15 18.28
N ILE A 10 -8.02 -13.09 18.08
CA ILE A 10 -7.16 -12.10 18.71
C ILE A 10 -7.45 -10.77 18.00
N VAL A 11 -8.31 -9.96 18.60
CA VAL A 11 -8.49 -8.56 18.20
C VAL A 11 -7.26 -7.80 18.66
N SER A 12 -6.24 -7.77 17.81
CA SER A 12 -5.08 -6.92 17.99
C SER A 12 -5.50 -5.48 17.73
N VAL A 13 -5.92 -4.78 18.78
CA VAL A 13 -6.06 -3.32 18.75
C VAL A 13 -4.65 -2.73 18.81
N THR A 14 -4.05 -2.50 17.65
CA THR A 14 -2.78 -1.74 17.59
C THR A 14 -3.10 -0.28 17.90
N THR A 15 -2.45 0.23 18.93
CA THR A 15 -2.55 1.62 19.40
C THR A 15 -2.31 2.59 18.27
N ALA A 16 -3.29 3.47 18.03
CA ALA A 16 -3.20 4.64 17.18
C ALA A 16 -2.11 5.58 17.75
N GLN A 17 -0.86 5.36 17.36
CA GLN A 17 0.15 6.40 17.48
C GLN A 17 -0.28 7.49 16.50
N ALA A 18 -0.61 8.68 17.01
CA ALA A 18 -0.75 9.88 16.20
C ALA A 18 0.57 10.08 15.46
N THR A 19 0.62 9.63 14.21
CA THR A 19 1.85 9.42 13.46
C THR A 19 1.97 10.58 12.47
N LEU A 20 3.04 11.37 12.59
CA LEU A 20 3.48 12.37 11.59
C LEU A 20 3.32 11.78 10.19
N GLY A 21 2.35 12.25 9.39
CA GLY A 21 1.86 11.62 8.15
C GLY A 21 2.60 10.37 7.64
N TYR A 22 1.91 9.24 7.63
CA TYR A 22 2.41 7.96 7.11
C TYR A 22 1.57 7.53 5.92
N TRP A 23 2.22 6.87 4.96
CA TRP A 23 1.52 6.15 3.90
C TRP A 23 1.50 4.65 4.21
N LYS A 24 0.51 3.98 3.63
CA LYS A 24 0.43 2.53 3.61
C LYS A 24 0.04 2.05 2.22
N LEU A 25 0.76 1.06 1.72
CA LEU A 25 0.47 0.41 0.46
C LEU A 25 -0.12 -0.96 0.74
N TYR A 26 -1.30 -1.19 0.19
CA TYR A 26 -1.98 -2.47 0.24
C TYR A 26 -2.11 -3.03 -1.17
N CYS A 27 -1.84 -4.32 -1.33
CA CYS A 27 -2.06 -5.03 -2.58
C CYS A 27 -2.65 -6.42 -2.34
N GLY A 28 -3.41 -6.94 -3.30
CA GLY A 28 -4.04 -8.26 -3.19
C GLY A 28 -5.04 -8.53 -4.31
N ASP A 29 -6.10 -9.26 -3.95
CA ASP A 29 -7.15 -9.70 -4.89
C ASP A 29 -8.29 -8.67 -5.03
N SER A 30 -8.31 -7.61 -4.21
CA SER A 30 -9.33 -6.56 -4.29
C SER A 30 -8.88 -5.24 -3.65
N CYS A 31 -9.60 -4.16 -3.98
CA CYS A 31 -9.43 -2.82 -3.39
C CYS A 31 -9.89 -2.69 -1.93
N SER A 32 -10.49 -3.73 -1.34
CA SER A 32 -11.08 -3.66 0.00
C SER A 32 -10.50 -4.68 0.97
N THR A 33 -9.72 -5.63 0.46
CA THR A 33 -9.13 -6.73 1.25
C THR A 33 -7.65 -6.92 0.92
N GLY A 34 -6.98 -5.85 0.51
CA GLY A 34 -5.55 -5.88 0.22
C GLY A 34 -4.74 -6.21 1.47
N THR A 35 -3.63 -6.93 1.28
CA THR A 35 -2.64 -7.15 2.34
C THR A 35 -1.72 -5.95 2.40
N LEU A 36 -1.38 -5.49 3.61
CA LEU A 36 -0.39 -4.44 3.79
C LEU A 36 0.98 -4.93 3.28
N ILE A 37 1.47 -4.33 2.21
CA ILE A 37 2.76 -4.66 1.60
C ILE A 37 3.86 -3.86 2.26
N ASN A 38 3.66 -2.55 2.42
CA ASN A 38 4.60 -1.69 3.11
C ASN A 38 3.92 -0.44 3.68
N GLN A 39 4.62 0.23 4.58
CA GLN A 39 4.23 1.53 5.12
C GLN A 39 5.47 2.34 5.48
N GLY A 40 5.35 3.66 5.47
CA GLY A 40 6.48 4.53 5.72
C GLY A 40 6.08 5.93 6.12
N ASN A 41 7.06 6.68 6.65
CA ASN A 41 6.87 8.09 6.96
C ASN A 41 7.06 8.92 5.67
N PHE A 42 6.19 9.91 5.44
CA PHE A 42 6.28 10.76 4.25
C PHE A 42 7.61 11.52 4.12
N ILE A 43 8.28 11.87 5.21
CA ILE A 43 9.52 12.66 5.19
C ILE A 43 10.72 11.78 4.81
N THR A 44 10.74 10.52 5.25
CA THR A 44 11.92 9.65 5.14
C THR A 44 11.78 8.51 4.14
N ASN A 45 10.56 8.20 3.68
CA ASN A 45 10.28 7.09 2.75
C ASN A 45 9.70 7.53 1.41
N VAL A 46 9.70 8.82 1.09
CA VAL A 46 9.67 9.23 -0.33
C VAL A 46 11.01 8.85 -0.93
N THR A 47 10.97 8.04 -1.97
CA THR A 47 12.15 7.52 -2.63
C THR A 47 11.91 7.51 -4.12
N THR A 48 12.98 7.75 -4.89
CA THR A 48 12.97 7.54 -6.34
C THR A 48 13.36 6.12 -6.74
N ASP A 49 13.59 5.26 -5.75
CA ASP A 49 14.01 3.88 -5.95
C ASP A 49 12.79 2.97 -6.06
N CYS A 50 12.78 2.20 -7.14
CA CYS A 50 11.73 1.24 -7.41
C CYS A 50 11.89 0.01 -6.51
N THR A 51 10.94 -0.19 -5.61
CA THR A 51 10.93 -1.25 -4.60
C THR A 51 10.09 -2.42 -5.09
N SER A 52 10.62 -3.64 -4.99
CA SER A 52 9.84 -4.84 -5.33
C SER A 52 8.68 -5.05 -4.35
N LEU A 53 7.53 -5.44 -4.87
CA LEU A 53 6.36 -5.87 -4.09
C LEU A 53 6.52 -7.30 -3.54
N GLY A 54 7.52 -8.06 -4.00
CA GLY A 54 7.76 -9.45 -3.60
C GLY A 54 6.86 -10.49 -4.29
N ALA A 55 5.79 -10.04 -4.93
CA ALA A 55 4.91 -10.82 -5.79
C ALA A 55 4.24 -9.90 -6.82
N THR A 56 3.55 -10.51 -7.78
CA THR A 56 2.74 -9.81 -8.77
C THR A 56 1.32 -9.62 -8.24
N TYR A 57 0.81 -8.38 -8.28
CA TYR A 57 -0.53 -8.04 -7.77
C TYR A 57 -1.41 -7.42 -8.85
N GLU A 58 -2.70 -7.76 -8.85
CA GLU A 58 -3.69 -7.14 -9.75
C GLU A 58 -4.27 -5.84 -9.15
N TYR A 59 -4.51 -5.84 -7.84
CA TYR A 59 -5.10 -4.72 -7.12
C TYR A 59 -4.10 -4.13 -6.14
N CYS A 60 -3.95 -2.81 -6.17
CA CYS A 60 -3.20 -2.05 -5.17
C CYS A 60 -3.93 -0.74 -4.84
N TYR A 61 -3.89 -0.33 -3.57
CA TYR A 61 -4.40 0.95 -3.10
C TYR A 61 -3.43 1.61 -2.13
N LEU A 62 -3.35 2.94 -2.23
CA LEU A 62 -2.50 3.76 -1.37
C LEU A 62 -3.38 4.46 -0.33
N GLU A 63 -3.15 4.17 0.95
CA GLU A 63 -3.73 4.95 2.04
C GLU A 63 -2.76 6.03 2.48
N VAL A 64 -3.25 7.27 2.45
CA VAL A 64 -2.60 8.45 3.02
C VAL A 64 -3.66 9.26 3.78
N PRO A 65 -3.27 10.05 4.80
CA PRO A 65 -4.19 11.00 5.43
C PRO A 65 -4.77 11.97 4.40
N GLU A 66 -6.00 12.42 4.64
CA GLU A 66 -6.78 13.22 3.69
C GLU A 66 -6.03 14.48 3.26
N GLU A 67 -5.30 15.13 4.17
CA GLU A 67 -4.52 16.33 3.87
C GLU A 67 -3.32 16.11 2.92
N TYR A 68 -2.98 14.85 2.62
CA TYR A 68 -1.81 14.47 1.84
C TYR A 68 -2.14 13.75 0.51
N GLN A 69 -3.42 13.48 0.21
CA GLN A 69 -3.85 12.72 -0.98
C GLN A 69 -3.42 13.33 -2.32
N ALA A 70 -3.33 14.67 -2.38
CA ALA A 70 -2.94 15.41 -3.58
C ALA A 70 -1.43 15.59 -3.75
N ILE A 71 -0.63 15.19 -2.76
CA ILE A 71 0.81 15.47 -2.68
C ILE A 71 1.61 14.18 -2.85
N TYR A 72 1.08 13.07 -2.34
CA TYR A 72 1.76 11.79 -2.29
C TYR A 72 1.06 10.78 -3.19
N HIS A 73 1.85 10.19 -4.08
CA HIS A 73 1.38 9.28 -5.10
C HIS A 73 2.26 8.03 -5.16
N LEU A 74 1.65 6.89 -5.43
CA LEU A 74 2.39 5.68 -5.72
C LEU A 74 2.59 5.56 -7.22
N SER A 75 3.82 5.26 -7.62
CA SER A 75 4.19 4.90 -8.99
C SER A 75 4.27 3.37 -9.04
N LEU A 76 3.33 2.71 -9.72
CA LEU A 76 3.27 1.26 -9.87
C LEU A 76 3.85 0.81 -11.21
N SER A 77 4.63 -0.28 -11.22
CA SER A 77 5.21 -0.83 -12.44
C SER A 77 5.10 -2.36 -12.51
N ALA A 78 4.91 -2.87 -13.72
CA ALA A 78 4.89 -4.29 -14.04
C ALA A 78 6.30 -4.88 -14.26
N GLY A 79 7.34 -4.07 -14.12
CA GLY A 79 8.73 -4.50 -14.22
C GLY A 79 9.51 -4.14 -12.96
N THR A 80 10.80 -4.47 -12.94
CA THR A 80 11.70 -4.12 -11.82
C THR A 80 12.15 -2.66 -11.81
N ALA A 81 11.77 -1.90 -12.84
CA ALA A 81 12.06 -0.47 -12.98
C ALA A 81 10.76 0.32 -13.14
N CYS A 82 10.66 1.45 -12.44
CA CYS A 82 9.47 2.31 -12.39
C CYS A 82 9.41 3.29 -13.59
N GLY A 83 9.91 2.88 -14.77
CA GLY A 83 10.16 3.78 -15.90
C GLY A 83 8.94 4.18 -16.75
N LEU A 84 7.84 3.41 -16.70
CA LEU A 84 6.55 3.76 -17.31
C LEU A 84 5.42 3.47 -16.31
N PRO A 85 5.35 4.24 -15.21
CA PRO A 85 4.52 3.83 -14.09
C PRO A 85 3.07 4.24 -14.26
N THR A 86 2.18 3.43 -13.69
CA THR A 86 0.82 3.84 -13.39
C THR A 86 0.84 4.64 -12.10
N ILE A 87 0.36 5.88 -12.14
CA ILE A 87 0.29 6.73 -10.95
C ILE A 87 -1.02 6.45 -10.22
N LEU A 88 -0.91 6.20 -8.92
CA LEU A 88 -2.00 5.92 -8.01
C LEU A 88 -2.03 7.01 -6.94
N GLY A 89 -3.11 7.80 -6.91
CA GLY A 89 -3.32 8.83 -5.91
C GLY A 89 -3.63 8.27 -4.52
N GLY A 90 -3.48 9.11 -3.51
CA GLY A 90 -3.91 8.79 -2.16
C GLY A 90 -5.42 8.54 -2.09
N GLY A 91 -5.82 7.39 -1.55
CA GLY A 91 -7.23 6.95 -1.49
C GLY A 91 -7.73 6.28 -2.77
N GLU A 92 -6.92 6.21 -3.82
CA GLU A 92 -7.27 5.51 -5.05
C GLU A 92 -6.91 4.03 -4.97
N CYS A 93 -7.62 3.23 -5.75
CA CYS A 93 -7.29 1.84 -6.01
C CYS A 93 -7.19 1.61 -7.52
N THR A 94 -6.19 0.85 -7.94
CA THR A 94 -6.10 0.33 -9.30
C THR A 94 -6.46 -1.15 -9.34
N SER A 95 -7.13 -1.57 -10.40
CA SER A 95 -7.50 -2.95 -10.71
C SER A 95 -7.07 -3.37 -12.13
N ALA A 96 -6.17 -2.59 -12.75
CA ALA A 96 -6.00 -2.59 -14.20
C ALA A 96 -4.63 -3.09 -14.67
N GLY A 97 -3.84 -3.73 -13.81
CA GLY A 97 -2.50 -4.16 -14.20
C GLY A 97 -1.90 -5.22 -13.31
N SER A 98 -0.75 -5.72 -13.74
CA SER A 98 0.03 -6.77 -13.10
C SER A 98 1.27 -6.10 -12.51
N TRP A 99 1.24 -5.74 -11.23
CA TRP A 99 2.26 -4.90 -10.60
C TRP A 99 3.29 -5.74 -9.85
N ASP A 100 4.58 -5.46 -10.09
CA ASP A 100 5.72 -6.16 -9.47
C ASP A 100 6.58 -5.24 -8.59
N SER A 101 6.48 -3.93 -8.80
CA SER A 101 7.25 -2.93 -8.07
C SER A 101 6.47 -1.63 -7.89
N TYR A 102 6.93 -0.83 -6.94
CA TYR A 102 6.38 0.48 -6.65
C TYR A 102 7.46 1.49 -6.23
N GLU A 103 7.12 2.77 -6.35
CA GLU A 103 7.93 3.90 -5.89
C GLU A 103 7.00 4.94 -5.24
N MET A 104 7.44 5.54 -4.13
CA MET A 104 6.68 6.55 -3.41
C MET A 104 7.11 7.94 -3.89
N VAL A 105 6.23 8.61 -4.63
CA VAL A 105 6.50 9.89 -5.28
C VAL A 105 5.86 11.05 -4.51
N TYR A 106 6.58 12.16 -4.47
CA TYR A 106 6.13 13.45 -3.94
C TYR A 106 5.99 14.45 -5.08
N SER A 107 4.80 15.06 -5.21
CA SER A 107 4.54 16.15 -6.15
C SER A 107 3.99 17.35 -5.41
N ALA A 108 4.82 18.39 -5.27
CA ALA A 108 4.44 19.70 -4.74
C ALA A 108 4.57 20.79 -5.80
#